data_AF-A0A4Z2FSZ5-F1
#
_entry.id   AF-A0A4Z2FSZ5-F1
#
_cell.length_a   1.000
_cell.length_b   1.000
_cell.length_c   1.000
_cell.angle_alpha   90.00
_cell.angle_beta   90.00
_cell.angle_gamma   90.00
#
_symmetry.space_group_name_H-M   'P 1'
#
loop_
_entity.id
_entity.type
_entity.pdbx_description
1 polymer ?
#
loop_
_entity_poly.entity_id
_entity_poly.type
_entity_poly.pdbx_seq_one_letter_code
_entity_poly.pdbx_strand_id
1 'polypeptide(L)' 'MSMYTREASTNCLACSEDGRYLGLGHALGLSVWSASSLLCAAEWKQDALEVTSIQMTAMDQSAYMLGAVDDMGLSSTN' A
#
# COMPACT_ATOMS: atom_id res chain seq x y z
N MET A 1 -16.36 -23.33 8.19
CA MET A 1 -14.99 -22.77 8.18
C MET A 1 -15.14 -21.28 8.00
N SER A 2 -15.07 -20.52 9.09
CA SER A 2 -15.27 -19.07 9.06
C SER A 2 -14.09 -18.47 8.29
N MET A 3 -14.35 -17.93 7.10
CA MET A 3 -13.40 -17.11 6.37
C MET A 3 -13.17 -15.85 7.21
N TYR A 4 -12.13 -15.89 8.05
CA TYR A 4 -11.47 -14.66 8.45
C TYR A 4 -10.94 -14.05 7.15
N THR A 5 -11.68 -13.10 6.58
CA THR A 5 -11.08 -12.08 5.73
C THR A 5 -10.01 -11.48 6.61
N ARG A 6 -8.75 -11.89 6.43
CA ARG A 6 -7.63 -11.22 7.08
C ARG A 6 -7.78 -9.77 6.62
N GLU A 7 -8.26 -8.89 7.49
CA GLU A 7 -8.23 -7.45 7.22
C GLU A 7 -6.80 -7.19 6.75
N ALA A 8 -6.66 -6.68 5.52
CA ALA A 8 -5.36 -6.62 4.88
C ALA A 8 -4.44 -5.80 5.78
N SER A 9 -3.55 -6.50 6.50
CA SER A 9 -2.74 -5.88 7.53
C SER A 9 -1.91 -4.80 6.88
N THR A 10 -1.98 -3.59 7.42
CA THR A 10 -1.07 -2.51 7.00
C THR A 10 0.31 -2.84 7.52
N ASN A 11 1.25 -3.00 6.60
CA ASN A 11 2.65 -3.27 6.91
C ASN A 11 3.42 -1.96 7.10
N CYS A 12 3.09 -0.95 6.29
CA CYS A 12 3.75 0.35 6.32
C CYS A 12 2.79 1.48 5.90
N LEU A 13 3.11 2.70 6.34
CA LEU A 13 2.34 3.93 6.08
C LEU A 13 3.32 5.06 5.71
N ALA A 14 2.92 5.93 4.78
CA ALA A 14 3.57 7.21 4.52
C ALA A 14 2.51 8.30 4.34
N CYS A 15 2.86 9.55 4.65
CA CYS A 15 1.98 10.70 4.42
C CYS A 15 2.52 11.53 3.25
N SER A 16 1.63 12.11 2.46
CA SER A 16 2.03 13.13 1.50
C SER A 16 2.58 14.35 2.22
N GLU A 17 3.49 15.08 1.57
CA GLU A 17 4.13 16.27 2.15
C GLU A 17 3.13 17.37 2.54
N ASP A 18 2.03 17.48 1.80
CA ASP A 18 0.93 18.41 2.09
C ASP A 18 -0.09 17.90 3.12
N GLY A 19 0.12 16.69 3.67
CA GLY A 19 -0.76 16.08 4.67
C GLY A 19 -2.13 15.64 4.17
N ARG A 20 -2.43 15.77 2.87
CA ARG A 20 -3.77 15.48 2.33
C ARG A 20 -4.02 14.00 2.09
N TYR A 21 -2.97 13.22 1.94
CA TYR A 21 -3.05 11.80 1.60
C TYR A 21 -2.22 10.91 2.51
N LEU A 22 -2.72 9.69 2.70
CA LEU A 22 -2.05 8.59 3.38
C LEU A 22 -1.82 7.47 2.38
N GLY A 23 -0.56 7.12 2.14
CA GLY A 23 -0.18 5.89 1.45
C GLY A 23 -0.13 4.74 2.45
N LEU A 24 -0.65 3.58 2.07
CA LEU A 24 -0.65 2.35 2.84
C LEU A 24 -0.04 1.23 2.00
N GLY A 25 0.97 0.54 2.54
CA GLY A 25 1.41 -0.75 2.06
C GLY A 25 0.76 -1.86 2.87
N HIS A 26 0.14 -2.82 2.21
CA HIS A 26 -0.56 -3.94 2.84
C HIS A 26 -0.30 -5.25 2.09
N ALA A 27 -0.71 -6.37 2.69
CA ALA A 27 -0.48 -7.73 2.17
C ALA A 27 -1.08 -8.03 0.78
N LEU A 28 -1.83 -7.09 0.19
CA LEU A 28 -2.46 -7.21 -1.13
C LEU A 28 -1.94 -6.15 -2.12
N GLY A 29 -0.95 -5.33 -1.72
CA GLY A 29 -0.41 -4.24 -2.53
C GLY A 29 -0.43 -2.89 -1.81
N LEU A 30 -0.84 -1.84 -2.55
CA LEU A 30 -0.76 -0.45 -2.12
C LEU A 30 -2.12 0.25 -2.23
N SER A 31 -2.40 1.18 -1.33
CA SER A 31 -3.53 2.09 -1.46
C SER A 31 -3.20 3.51 -1.00
N VAL A 32 -3.92 4.48 -1.54
CA VAL A 32 -3.82 5.89 -1.20
C VAL A 32 -5.18 6.38 -0.74
N TRP A 33 -5.22 7.02 0.42
CA TRP A 33 -6.44 7.46 1.08
C TRP A 33 -6.41 8.95 1.35
N SER A 34 -7.56 9.61 1.24
CA SER A 34 -7.72 10.97 1.74
C SER A 34 -7.61 10.98 3.26
N ALA A 35 -6.71 11.78 3.81
CA ALA A 35 -6.49 11.86 5.26
C ALA A 35 -7.69 12.42 6.02
N SER A 36 -8.47 13.31 5.41
CA SER A 36 -9.61 13.97 6.04
C SER A 36 -10.90 13.16 5.96
N SER A 37 -11.18 12.57 4.79
CA SER A 37 -12.44 11.88 4.53
C SER A 37 -12.36 10.37 4.75
N LEU A 38 -11.14 9.81 4.83
CA LEU A 38 -10.89 8.37 4.88
C LEU A 38 -11.52 7.62 3.70
N LEU A 39 -11.62 8.28 2.54
CA LEU A 39 -12.01 7.64 1.28
C LEU A 39 -10.76 7.18 0.53
N CYS A 40 -10.83 5.97 -0.04
CA CYS A 40 -9.79 5.42 -0.89
C CYS A 40 -9.76 6.18 -2.22
N ALA A 41 -8.66 6.88 -2.48
CA ALA A 41 -8.46 7.64 -3.70
C ALA A 41 -7.90 6.76 -4.84
N ALA A 42 -7.05 5.79 -4.51
CA ALA A 42 -6.49 4.85 -5.46
C ALA A 42 -6.00 3.57 -4.77
N GLU A 43 -6.01 2.46 -5.52
CA GLU A 43 -5.55 1.16 -5.04
C GLU A 43 -4.85 0.40 -6.17
N TRP A 44 -3.73 -0.24 -5.83
CA TRP A 44 -2.97 -1.13 -6.70
C TRP A 44 -2.83 -2.47 -6.01
N LYS A 45 -3.47 -3.50 -6.58
CA LYS A 45 -3.42 -4.86 -6.05
C LYS A 45 -2.44 -5.72 -6.83
N GLN A 46 -1.61 -6.45 -6.11
CA GLN A 46 -0.74 -7.47 -6.69
C GLN A 46 -0.57 -8.62 -5.70
N ASP A 47 -0.98 -9.81 -6.14
CA ASP A 47 -0.86 -11.02 -5.32
C ASP A 47 0.61 -11.43 -5.16
N ALA A 48 0.89 -12.13 -4.05
CA ALA A 48 2.20 -12.70 -3.71
C ALA A 48 3.36 -11.69 -3.56
N LEU A 49 3.05 -10.40 -3.45
CA LEU A 49 4.03 -9.35 -3.24
C LEU A 49 3.80 -8.69 -1.88
N GLU A 50 4.80 -8.68 -1.03
CA GLU A 50 4.70 -7.99 0.26
C GLU A 50 5.30 -6.58 0.16
N VAL A 51 4.48 -5.55 0.40
CA VAL A 51 5.00 -4.19 0.53
C VAL A 51 5.66 -4.04 1.91
N THR A 52 6.95 -3.76 1.92
CA THR A 52 7.77 -3.68 3.15
C THR A 52 8.03 -2.25 3.60
N SER A 53 8.11 -1.31 2.66
CA SER A 53 8.21 0.11 2.97
C SER A 53 7.65 0.97 1.84
N ILE A 54 7.19 2.16 2.20
CA ILE A 54 6.73 3.17 1.24
C ILE A 54 7.27 4.55 1.61
N GLN A 55 7.47 5.37 0.59
CA GLN A 55 7.78 6.79 0.72
C GLN A 55 6.91 7.58 -0.25
N MET A 56 6.49 8.76 0.19
CA MET A 56 5.80 9.72 -0.66
C MET A 56 6.63 10.97 -0.78
N THR A 57 6.70 11.51 -1.99
CA THR A 57 7.37 12.79 -2.26
C THR A 57 6.55 13.59 -3.24
N ALA A 58 6.51 14.91 -3.07
CA ALA A 58 6.02 15.80 -4.11
C ALA A 58 7.19 16.18 -5.03
N MET A 59 6.92 16.29 -6.33
CA MET A 59 7.83 16.92 -7.29
C MET A 59 6.98 17.72 -8.27
N ASP A 60 7.17 19.05 -8.22
CA ASP A 60 6.34 20.02 -8.94
C ASP A 60 4.84 19.84 -8.62
N GLN A 61 3.99 19.61 -9.63
CA GLN A 61 2.54 19.47 -9.44
C GLN A 61 2.08 18.02 -9.21
N SER A 62 3.02 17.08 -9.08
CA SER A 62 2.72 15.65 -8.95
C SER A 62 3.22 15.08 -7.63
N ALA A 63 2.44 14.16 -7.07
CA ALA A 63 2.88 13.33 -5.95
C ALA A 63 3.32 11.97 -6.48
N TYR A 64 4.42 11.46 -5.94
CA TYR A 64 4.98 10.16 -6.24
C TYR A 64 4.95 9.30 -4.99
N MET A 65 4.63 8.02 -5.17
CA MET A 65 4.71 7.01 -4.12
C MET A 65 5.65 5.91 -4.61
N LEU A 66 6.71 5.68 -3.84
CA LEU A 66 7.70 4.64 -4.09
C LEU A 66 7.51 3.56 -3.04
N GLY A 67 7.41 2.31 -3.48
CA GLY A 67 7.29 1.16 -2.60
C GLY A 67 8.46 0.19 -2.80
N ALA A 68 9.02 -0.31 -1.71
CA ALA A 68 9.87 -1.49 -1.75
C ALA A 68 9.01 -2.73 -1.50
N VAL A 69 9.27 -3.76 -2.27
CA VAL A 69 8.48 -4.99 -2.30
C VAL A 69 9.38 -6.18 -2.09
N ASP A 70 8.92 -7.14 -1.32
CA ASP A 70 9.53 -8.46 -1.20
C ASP A 70 8.72 -9.44 -2.05
N ASP A 71 9.39 -10.13 -2.96
CA ASP A 71 8.82 -11.26 -3.68
C ASP A 71 8.86 -12.43 -2.71
N MET A 72 7.73 -12.65 -2.01
CA MET A 72 7.56 -13.76 -1.09
C MET A 72 7.54 -15.04 -1.92
N GLY A 73 8.74 -15.49 -2.32
CA GLY A 73 8.97 -16.50 -3.33
C GLY A 73 7.98 -17.63 -3.20
N LEU A 74 6.98 -17.63 -4.07
CA LEU A 74 6.08 -18.76 -4.20
C LEU A 74 6.95 -19.91 -4.68
N SER A 75 7.38 -20.77 -3.76
CA SER A 75 7.88 -22.08 -4.15
C SER A 75 6.68 -22.80 -4.76
N SER A 76 6.56 -22.74 -6.08
CA SER A 76 5.61 -23.56 -6.84
C SER A 76 5.98 -25.03 -6.58
N THR A 77 5.40 -25.64 -5.55
CA THR A 77 5.35 -27.09 -5.48
C THR A 77 4.29 -27.53 -6.47
N ASN A 78 4.77 -28.00 -7.63
CA ASN A 78 4.02 -28.79 -8.61
C ASN A 78 3.34 -30.00 -7.95
#